data_AF-A0A838DWC7-F1
#
_entry.id   AF-A0A838DWC7-F1
#
_cell.length_a   1.000
_cell.length_b   1.000
_cell.length_c   1.000
_cell.angle_alpha   90.00
_cell.angle_beta   90.00
_cell.angle_gamma   90.00
#
_symmetry.space_group_name_H-M   'P 1'
#
loop_
_entity.id
_entity.type
_entity.pdbx_description
1 polymer ?
#
loop_
_entity_poly.entity_id
_entity_poly.type
_entity_poly.pdbx_seq_one_letter_code
_entity_poly.pdbx_strand_id
1 'polypeptide(L)'
;MNIQHSLLSLYPRPWRERYEDEVLVMLEQHPLSFTDGVNLFFGALDAQLHPHLGTTGMPLYERLVHMFSALRRSLLAIFCAYVSFILAGLAFQKMTEYADFQEAAQAHTVIGLSFHLVVLGAIVALLAMLAGGLPIVVAVARSALIHKRPGSLFLLTVPILAFAVFLGTTVLLNAIDRPGTLPVWQLLLYRGFFFGMLIAAAIVSAGSVCFAVARSEVPARLLRFAVLPSVLATLSMVLILAATITWGLGLRDGAPQLFAGNAGIVGTSTIGTWLGIVIAMAVATLLAVLALLRALSARAALRTATA
;
A
#
# COMPACT_ATOMS: atom_id res chain seq x y z
N MET A 1 -16.87 2.13 28.28
CA MET A 1 -15.46 2.45 27.96
C MET A 1 -15.41 3.94 27.68
N ASN A 2 -14.75 4.72 28.54
CA ASN A 2 -14.78 6.18 28.49
C ASN A 2 -14.08 6.67 27.21
N ILE A 3 -14.65 7.66 26.50
CA ILE A 3 -14.14 8.15 25.19
C ILE A 3 -12.66 8.57 25.28
N GLN A 4 -12.24 9.06 26.46
CA GLN A 4 -10.86 9.42 26.80
C GLN A 4 -9.87 8.25 26.66
N HIS A 5 -10.17 7.09 27.22
CA HIS A 5 -9.31 5.90 27.08
C HIS A 5 -9.24 5.40 25.64
N SER A 6 -10.34 5.51 24.88
CA SER A 6 -10.35 5.15 23.46
C SER A 6 -9.44 6.07 22.65
N LEU A 7 -9.45 7.39 22.91
CA LEU A 7 -8.55 8.35 22.26
C LEU A 7 -7.08 8.11 22.63
N LEU A 8 -6.79 7.87 23.91
CA LEU A 8 -5.43 7.58 24.36
C LEU A 8 -4.90 6.28 23.78
N SER A 9 -5.75 5.26 23.57
CA SER A 9 -5.33 3.99 22.95
C SER A 9 -4.70 4.14 21.55
N LEU A 10 -4.95 5.25 20.86
CA LEU A 10 -4.34 5.58 19.56
C LEU A 10 -2.86 5.97 19.67
N TYR A 11 -2.39 6.38 20.85
CA TYR A 11 -0.99 6.73 21.07
C TYR A 11 -0.07 5.49 21.11
N PRO A 12 1.18 5.63 20.65
CA PRO A 12 2.18 4.54 20.73
C PRO A 12 2.42 4.09 22.17
N ARG A 13 2.65 2.78 22.39
CA ARG A 13 2.91 2.23 23.74
C ARG A 13 4.01 2.97 24.52
N PRO A 14 5.19 3.29 23.94
CA PRO A 14 6.24 4.00 24.68
C PRO A 14 5.83 5.40 25.14
N TRP A 15 4.94 6.06 24.38
CA TRP A 15 4.38 7.35 24.78
C TRP A 15 3.40 7.15 25.93
N ARG A 16 2.53 6.15 25.83
CA ARG A 16 1.51 5.86 26.84
C ARG A 16 2.10 5.45 28.18
N GLU A 17 3.11 4.60 28.18
CA GLU A 17 3.84 4.19 29.38
C GLU A 17 4.44 5.38 30.16
N ARG A 18 4.62 6.54 29.50
CA ARG A 18 5.18 7.72 30.13
C ARG A 18 4.16 8.82 30.42
N TYR A 19 3.20 9.04 29.52
CA TYR A 19 2.33 10.22 29.56
C TYR A 19 0.84 9.88 29.68
N GLU A 20 0.44 8.60 29.64
CA GLU A 20 -0.98 8.22 29.73
C GLU A 20 -1.59 8.70 31.05
N ASP A 21 -0.91 8.47 32.17
CA ASP A 21 -1.38 8.86 33.50
C ASP A 21 -1.46 10.39 33.66
N GLU A 22 -0.44 11.11 33.19
CA GLU A 22 -0.42 12.59 33.25
C GLU A 22 -1.57 13.20 32.44
N VAL A 23 -1.83 12.67 31.24
CA VAL A 23 -2.89 13.17 30.37
C VAL A 23 -4.27 12.75 30.88
N LEU A 24 -4.43 11.56 31.46
CA LEU A 24 -5.68 11.18 32.12
C LEU A 24 -6.02 12.12 33.27
N VAL A 25 -5.06 12.45 34.14
CA VAL A 25 -5.24 13.42 35.22
C VAL A 25 -5.62 14.80 34.69
N MET A 26 -5.00 15.26 33.59
CA MET A 26 -5.36 16.52 32.95
C MET A 26 -6.81 16.52 32.42
N LEU A 27 -7.24 15.39 31.82
CA LEU A 27 -8.57 15.20 31.25
C LEU A 27 -9.66 14.98 32.31
N GLU A 28 -9.31 14.54 33.51
CA GLU A 28 -10.21 14.49 34.67
C GLU A 28 -10.49 15.89 35.22
N GLN A 29 -9.50 16.79 35.14
CA GLN A 29 -9.64 18.18 35.60
C GLN A 29 -10.38 19.08 34.60
N HIS A 30 -10.36 18.74 33.31
CA HIS A 30 -11.00 19.54 32.25
C HIS A 30 -11.80 18.63 31.30
N PRO A 31 -13.15 18.73 31.27
CA PRO A 31 -13.95 17.92 30.34
C PRO A 31 -13.62 18.27 28.89
N LEU A 32 -13.48 17.24 28.05
CA LEU A 32 -13.08 17.37 26.65
C LEU A 32 -14.06 18.24 25.84
N SER A 33 -13.59 19.33 25.27
CA SER A 33 -14.25 19.97 24.12
C SER A 33 -14.08 19.10 22.86
N PHE A 34 -14.97 19.27 21.88
CA PHE A 34 -14.81 18.68 20.55
C PHE A 34 -13.46 19.06 19.92
N THR A 35 -13.03 20.32 20.09
CA THR A 35 -11.73 20.81 19.60
C THR A 35 -10.56 20.07 20.25
N ASP A 36 -10.67 19.76 21.53
CA ASP A 36 -9.63 19.04 22.28
C ASP A 36 -9.54 17.59 21.83
N GLY A 37 -10.68 16.96 21.53
CA GLY A 37 -10.72 15.62 20.93
C GLY A 37 -10.04 15.57 19.56
N VAL A 38 -10.27 16.57 18.71
CA VAL A 38 -9.59 16.70 17.40
C VAL A 38 -8.10 16.95 17.58
N ASN A 39 -7.70 17.83 18.50
CA ASN A 39 -6.29 18.07 18.82
C ASN A 39 -5.59 16.83 19.39
N LEU A 40 -6.25 16.06 20.27
CA LEU A 40 -5.73 14.78 20.77
C LEU A 40 -5.56 13.76 19.65
N PHE A 41 -6.52 13.70 18.73
CA PHE A 41 -6.42 12.81 17.57
C PHE A 41 -5.22 13.16 16.68
N PHE A 42 -5.01 14.46 16.39
CA PHE A 42 -3.83 14.91 15.66
C PHE A 42 -2.53 14.71 16.44
N GLY A 43 -2.56 14.88 17.77
CA GLY A 43 -1.43 14.55 18.65
C GLY A 43 -1.08 13.06 18.64
N ALA A 44 -2.09 12.19 18.63
CA ALA A 44 -1.90 10.74 18.49
C ALA A 44 -1.32 10.39 17.12
N LEU A 45 -1.83 11.01 16.06
CA LEU A 45 -1.31 10.85 14.70
C LEU A 45 0.16 11.30 14.63
N ASP A 46 0.49 12.47 15.19
CA ASP A 46 1.84 13.00 15.22
C ASP A 46 2.80 12.11 16.00
N ALA A 47 2.39 11.65 17.20
CA ALA A 47 3.17 10.70 17.99
C ALA A 47 3.40 9.37 17.26
N GLN A 48 2.43 8.92 16.46
CA GLN A 48 2.58 7.76 15.60
C GLN A 48 3.52 8.02 14.41
N LEU A 49 3.55 9.25 13.87
CA LEU A 49 4.43 9.66 12.76
C LEU A 49 5.88 9.91 13.20
N HIS A 50 6.10 10.23 14.48
CA HIS A 50 7.38 10.55 15.06
C HIS A 50 7.74 9.59 16.22
N PRO A 51 8.10 8.32 15.92
CA PRO A 51 8.39 7.30 16.95
C PRO A 51 9.49 7.71 17.93
N HIS A 52 10.36 8.64 17.54
CA HIS A 52 11.47 9.09 18.37
C HIS A 52 11.02 9.90 19.60
N LEU A 53 9.86 10.58 19.55
CA LEU A 53 9.35 11.41 20.65
C LEU A 53 9.06 10.59 21.91
N GLY A 54 8.52 9.38 21.75
CA GLY A 54 8.26 8.44 22.86
C GLY A 54 9.48 7.69 23.37
N THR A 55 10.67 7.89 22.77
CA THR A 55 11.90 7.14 23.12
C THR A 55 12.98 8.00 23.77
N THR A 56 12.68 9.26 24.10
CA THR A 56 13.65 10.23 24.63
C THR A 56 14.26 9.86 25.98
N GLY A 57 13.58 9.02 26.78
CA GLY A 57 14.09 8.52 28.07
C GLY A 57 14.78 7.16 28.02
N MET A 58 14.85 6.50 26.85
CA MET A 58 15.43 5.15 26.73
C MET A 58 16.96 5.20 26.56
N PRO A 59 17.68 4.16 27.04
CA PRO A 59 19.09 3.96 26.70
C PRO A 59 19.33 3.98 25.19
N LEU A 60 20.49 4.50 24.75
CA LEU A 60 20.83 4.65 23.33
C LEU A 60 20.66 3.35 22.53
N TYR A 61 21.09 2.22 23.09
CA TYR A 61 20.97 0.91 22.44
C TYR A 61 19.51 0.53 22.15
N GLU A 62 18.63 0.61 23.16
CA GLU A 62 17.20 0.29 23.01
C GLU A 62 16.51 1.22 22.02
N ARG A 63 16.83 2.53 22.08
CA ARG A 63 16.33 3.51 21.13
C ARG A 63 16.71 3.17 19.69
N LEU A 64 17.95 2.75 19.45
CA LEU A 64 18.40 2.32 18.12
C LEU A 64 17.64 1.08 17.63
N VAL A 65 17.46 0.06 18.48
CA VAL A 65 16.69 -1.15 18.15
C VAL A 65 15.24 -0.79 17.79
N HIS A 66 14.60 0.09 18.57
CA HIS A 66 13.26 0.58 18.30
C HIS A 66 13.17 1.31 16.96
N MET A 67 14.11 2.22 16.65
CA MET A 67 14.11 2.95 15.38
C MET A 67 14.32 2.04 14.17
N PHE A 68 15.18 1.02 14.27
CA PHE A 68 15.33 0.04 13.18
C PHE A 68 14.07 -0.81 12.99
N SER A 69 13.41 -1.20 14.09
CA SER A 69 12.14 -1.92 14.01
C SER A 69 11.03 -1.07 13.36
N ALA A 70 10.98 0.23 13.70
CA ALA A 70 10.03 1.18 13.12
C ALA A 70 10.29 1.40 11.63
N LEU A 71 11.56 1.53 11.23
CA LEU A 71 11.97 1.65 9.83
C LEU A 71 11.55 0.42 9.01
N ARG A 72 11.83 -0.78 9.54
CA ARG A 72 11.45 -2.05 8.89
C ARG A 72 9.93 -2.15 8.73
N ARG A 73 9.17 -1.91 9.80
CA ARG A 73 7.69 -1.94 9.76
C ARG A 73 7.13 -0.94 8.75
N SER A 74 7.72 0.25 8.68
CA SER A 74 7.30 1.28 7.72
C SER A 74 7.56 0.86 6.28
N LEU A 75 8.73 0.30 5.98
CA LEU A 75 9.03 -0.22 4.63
C LEU A 75 8.10 -1.36 4.22
N LEU A 76 7.78 -2.28 5.14
CA LEU A 76 6.81 -3.35 4.88
C LEU A 76 5.39 -2.80 4.66
N ALA A 77 4.99 -1.79 5.42
CA ALA A 77 3.69 -1.13 5.22
C ALA A 77 3.61 -0.42 3.86
N ILE A 78 4.67 0.28 3.42
CA ILE A 78 4.77 0.88 2.07
C ILE A 78 4.65 -0.20 1.00
N PHE A 79 5.34 -1.34 1.17
CA PHE A 79 5.25 -2.46 0.23
C PHE A 79 3.82 -3.03 0.14
N CYS A 80 3.16 -3.28 1.27
CA CYS A 80 1.76 -3.73 1.28
C CYS A 80 0.83 -2.71 0.62
N ALA A 81 0.98 -1.43 0.93
CA ALA A 81 0.21 -0.35 0.33
C ALA A 81 0.43 -0.30 -1.20
N TYR A 82 1.67 -0.45 -1.66
CA TYR A 82 2.00 -0.53 -3.08
C TYR A 82 1.34 -1.73 -3.76
N VAL A 83 1.34 -2.92 -3.14
CA VAL A 83 0.65 -4.10 -3.70
C VAL A 83 -0.86 -3.83 -3.85
N SER A 84 -1.50 -3.26 -2.83
CA SER A 84 -2.92 -2.86 -2.91
C SER A 84 -3.16 -1.82 -4.01
N PHE A 85 -2.25 -0.87 -4.17
CA PHE A 85 -2.32 0.16 -5.21
C PHE A 85 -2.20 -0.44 -6.61
N ILE A 86 -1.31 -1.42 -6.81
CA ILE A 86 -1.18 -2.14 -8.08
C ILE A 86 -2.45 -2.91 -8.43
N LEU A 87 -3.12 -3.54 -7.46
CA LEU A 87 -4.41 -4.19 -7.71
C LEU A 87 -5.47 -3.20 -8.22
N ALA A 88 -5.52 -1.99 -7.63
CA ALA A 88 -6.40 -0.92 -8.12
C ALA A 88 -5.97 -0.42 -9.52
N GLY A 89 -4.66 -0.34 -9.79
CA GLY A 89 -4.13 0.00 -11.11
C GLY A 89 -4.44 -1.05 -12.19
N LEU A 90 -4.44 -2.33 -11.86
CA LEU A 90 -4.85 -3.41 -12.75
C LEU A 90 -6.35 -3.33 -13.07
N ALA A 91 -7.16 -3.00 -12.05
CA ALA A 91 -8.58 -2.70 -12.22
C ALA A 91 -8.81 -1.51 -13.17
N PHE A 92 -8.00 -0.45 -13.05
CA PHE A 92 -8.01 0.68 -13.98
C PHE A 92 -7.66 0.27 -15.41
N GLN A 93 -6.54 -0.45 -15.59
CA GLN A 93 -6.12 -0.96 -16.90
C GLN A 93 -7.19 -1.82 -17.56
N LYS A 94 -7.85 -2.70 -16.78
CA LYS A 94 -8.93 -3.54 -17.26
C LYS A 94 -10.14 -2.73 -17.73
N MET A 95 -10.48 -1.66 -17.03
CA MET A 95 -11.58 -0.76 -17.44
C MET A 95 -11.25 -0.02 -18.75
N THR A 96 -10.00 0.36 -18.98
CA THR A 96 -9.57 1.17 -20.13
C THR A 96 -9.17 0.38 -21.37
N GLU A 97 -9.29 -0.95 -21.35
CA GLU A 97 -8.83 -1.80 -22.45
C GLU A 97 -9.74 -1.76 -23.70
N TYR A 98 -11.00 -1.32 -23.54
CA TYR A 98 -11.97 -1.32 -24.64
C TYR A 98 -11.65 -0.25 -25.69
N ALA A 99 -11.98 -0.54 -26.96
CA ALA A 99 -11.69 0.32 -28.11
C ALA A 99 -12.26 1.74 -27.94
N ASP A 100 -13.48 1.87 -27.42
CA ASP A 100 -14.14 3.16 -27.23
C ASP A 100 -13.34 4.10 -26.29
N PHE A 101 -12.66 3.56 -25.28
CA PHE A 101 -11.79 4.35 -24.40
C PHE A 101 -10.49 4.77 -25.10
N GLN A 102 -9.97 3.94 -26.01
CA GLN A 102 -8.80 4.29 -26.81
C GLN A 102 -9.13 5.40 -27.81
N GLU A 103 -10.30 5.33 -28.45
CA GLU A 103 -10.80 6.39 -29.33
C GLU A 103 -11.00 7.70 -28.56
N ALA A 104 -11.62 7.64 -27.37
CA ALA A 104 -11.78 8.83 -26.51
C ALA A 104 -10.43 9.42 -26.07
N ALA A 105 -9.44 8.58 -25.77
CA ALA A 105 -8.09 9.02 -25.41
C ALA A 105 -7.36 9.70 -26.58
N GLN A 106 -7.63 9.28 -27.83
CA GLN A 106 -7.09 9.92 -29.03
C GLN A 106 -7.83 11.23 -29.38
N ALA A 107 -9.14 11.28 -29.15
CA ALA A 107 -9.96 12.47 -29.42
C ALA A 107 -9.74 13.59 -28.39
N HIS A 108 -9.46 13.25 -27.13
CA HIS A 108 -9.30 14.21 -26.04
C HIS A 108 -7.92 14.12 -25.39
N THR A 109 -7.10 15.14 -25.59
CA THR A 109 -5.72 15.22 -25.10
C THR A 109 -5.59 15.03 -23.59
N VAL A 110 -6.52 15.57 -22.80
CA VAL A 110 -6.52 15.42 -21.32
C VAL A 110 -6.67 13.95 -20.92
N ILE A 111 -7.54 13.20 -21.59
CA ILE A 111 -7.79 11.78 -21.31
C ILE A 111 -6.53 10.97 -21.67
N GLY A 112 -6.00 11.14 -22.89
CA GLY A 112 -4.80 10.44 -23.34
C GLY A 112 -3.56 10.74 -22.50
N LEU A 113 -3.31 12.02 -22.20
CA LEU A 113 -2.16 12.43 -21.38
C LEU A 113 -2.27 11.88 -19.96
N SER A 114 -3.45 11.92 -19.35
CA SER A 114 -3.67 11.35 -18.02
C SER A 114 -3.42 9.84 -18.00
N PHE A 115 -3.89 9.11 -19.02
CA PHE A 115 -3.61 7.68 -19.16
C PHE A 115 -2.10 7.39 -19.27
N HIS A 116 -1.38 8.15 -20.09
CA HIS A 116 0.08 8.00 -20.20
C HIS A 116 0.81 8.32 -18.89
N LEU A 117 0.37 9.33 -18.14
CA LEU A 117 0.93 9.64 -16.82
C LEU A 117 0.71 8.49 -15.82
N VAL A 118 -0.45 7.82 -15.85
CA VAL A 118 -0.70 6.62 -15.05
C VAL A 118 0.30 5.51 -15.40
N VAL A 119 0.49 5.23 -16.69
CA VAL A 119 1.42 4.17 -17.16
C VAL A 119 2.88 4.50 -16.80
N LEU A 120 3.33 5.71 -17.10
CA LEU A 120 4.69 6.16 -16.79
C LEU A 120 4.95 6.14 -15.28
N GLY A 121 4.02 6.67 -14.49
CA GLY A 121 4.09 6.62 -13.03
C GLY A 121 4.18 5.19 -12.51
N ALA A 122 3.41 4.26 -13.07
CA ALA A 122 3.44 2.86 -12.66
C ALA A 122 4.80 2.20 -12.94
N ILE A 123 5.42 2.50 -14.10
CA ILE A 123 6.78 2.02 -14.43
C ILE A 123 7.80 2.58 -13.43
N VAL A 124 7.77 3.89 -13.15
CA VAL A 124 8.68 4.52 -12.19
C VAL A 124 8.50 3.94 -10.79
N ALA A 125 7.26 3.75 -10.34
CA ALA A 125 6.95 3.14 -9.05
C ALA A 125 7.47 1.71 -8.95
N LEU A 126 7.31 0.90 -10.01
CA LEU A 126 7.81 -0.47 -10.05
C LEU A 126 9.33 -0.52 -9.98
N LEU A 127 10.02 0.30 -10.79
CA LEU A 127 11.49 0.38 -10.77
C LEU A 127 12.01 0.82 -9.40
N ALA A 128 11.36 1.81 -8.78
CA ALA A 128 11.69 2.25 -7.43
C ALA A 128 11.50 1.13 -6.39
N MET A 129 10.39 0.40 -6.44
CA MET A 129 10.14 -0.73 -5.55
C MET A 129 11.13 -1.88 -5.75
N LEU A 130 11.53 -2.16 -6.98
CA LEU A 130 12.57 -3.15 -7.28
C LEU A 130 13.94 -2.69 -6.75
N ALA A 131 14.31 -1.43 -6.99
CA ALA A 131 15.58 -0.87 -6.52
C ALA A 131 15.69 -0.89 -4.98
N GLY A 132 14.59 -0.63 -4.27
CA GLY A 132 14.55 -0.69 -2.80
C GLY A 132 14.42 -2.10 -2.22
N GLY A 133 13.58 -2.94 -2.82
CA GLY A 133 13.21 -4.25 -2.29
C GLY A 133 14.18 -5.38 -2.67
N LEU A 134 14.72 -5.37 -3.89
CA LEU A 134 15.58 -6.46 -4.38
C LEU A 134 16.84 -6.66 -3.52
N PRO A 135 17.58 -5.61 -3.12
CA PRO A 135 18.74 -5.79 -2.25
C PRO A 135 18.38 -6.41 -0.89
N ILE A 136 17.20 -6.09 -0.35
CA ILE A 136 16.71 -6.65 0.91
C ILE A 136 16.41 -8.14 0.73
N VAL A 137 15.65 -8.50 -0.32
CA VAL A 137 15.29 -9.90 -0.60
C VAL A 137 16.53 -10.75 -0.86
N VAL A 138 17.50 -10.24 -1.64
CA VAL A 138 18.78 -10.92 -1.90
C VAL A 138 19.57 -11.12 -0.60
N ALA A 139 19.60 -10.12 0.29
CA ALA A 139 20.25 -10.25 1.59
C ALA A 139 19.56 -11.31 2.48
N VAL A 140 18.23 -11.36 2.48
CA VAL A 140 17.46 -12.38 3.19
C VAL A 140 17.74 -13.77 2.64
N ALA A 141 17.71 -13.94 1.31
CA ALA A 141 17.99 -15.22 0.65
C ALA A 141 19.42 -15.71 0.96
N ARG A 142 20.41 -14.82 0.81
CA ARG A 142 21.81 -15.13 1.12
C ARG A 142 22.00 -15.52 2.58
N SER A 143 21.40 -14.78 3.50
CA SER A 143 21.49 -15.10 4.94
C SER A 143 20.83 -16.44 5.27
N ALA A 144 19.68 -16.75 4.66
CA ALA A 144 18.98 -18.01 4.85
C ALA A 144 19.78 -19.22 4.33
N LEU A 145 20.48 -19.06 3.20
CA LEU A 145 21.37 -20.07 2.64
C LEU A 145 22.58 -20.33 3.55
N ILE A 146 23.24 -19.28 4.04
CA ILE A 146 24.43 -19.41 4.89
C ILE A 146 24.08 -20.08 6.23
N HIS A 147 22.97 -19.68 6.86
CA HIS A 147 22.57 -20.20 8.18
C HIS A 147 21.69 -21.46 8.10
N LYS A 148 21.54 -22.07 6.91
CA LYS A 148 20.74 -23.28 6.67
C LYS A 148 19.32 -23.19 7.26
N ARG A 149 18.63 -22.07 7.07
CA ARG A 149 17.24 -21.85 7.52
C ARG A 149 16.26 -22.05 6.36
N PRO A 150 15.82 -23.29 6.05
CA PRO A 150 15.01 -23.58 4.87
C PRO A 150 13.66 -22.86 4.87
N GLY A 151 13.10 -22.55 6.05
CA GLY A 151 11.82 -21.86 6.18
C GLY A 151 11.78 -20.48 5.51
N SER A 152 12.87 -19.70 5.58
CA SER A 152 12.92 -18.38 4.94
C SER A 152 13.02 -18.47 3.42
N LEU A 153 13.70 -19.50 2.90
CA LEU A 153 13.81 -19.73 1.45
C LEU A 153 12.46 -20.17 0.89
N PHE A 154 11.75 -21.05 1.60
CA PHE A 154 10.41 -21.46 1.22
C PHE A 154 9.44 -20.27 1.16
N LEU A 155 9.51 -19.34 2.12
CA LEU A 155 8.68 -18.13 2.10
C LEU A 155 8.96 -17.23 0.88
N LEU A 156 10.21 -17.20 0.38
CA LEU A 156 10.55 -16.41 -0.80
C LEU A 156 10.13 -17.09 -2.12
N THR A 157 9.88 -18.39 -2.14
CA THR A 157 9.35 -19.09 -3.32
C THR A 157 7.83 -19.00 -3.42
N VAL A 158 7.13 -18.69 -2.32
CA VAL A 158 5.66 -18.55 -2.27
C VAL A 158 5.11 -17.58 -3.32
N PRO A 159 5.66 -16.36 -3.53
CA PRO A 159 5.15 -15.46 -4.57
C PRO A 159 5.21 -16.04 -5.99
N ILE A 160 6.27 -16.78 -6.31
CA ILE A 160 6.45 -17.43 -7.63
C ILE A 160 5.40 -18.52 -7.79
N LEU A 161 5.19 -19.34 -6.76
CA LEU A 161 4.20 -20.41 -6.78
C LEU A 161 2.76 -19.85 -6.84
N ALA A 162 2.46 -18.81 -6.05
CA ALA A 162 1.16 -18.15 -6.05
C ALA A 162 0.83 -17.55 -7.42
N PHE A 163 1.82 -16.92 -8.07
CA PHE A 163 1.68 -16.41 -9.43
C PHE A 163 1.47 -17.54 -10.45
N ALA A 164 2.24 -18.65 -10.34
CA ALA A 164 2.07 -19.80 -11.23
C ALA A 164 0.69 -20.46 -11.07
N VAL A 165 0.19 -20.59 -9.84
CA VAL A 165 -1.16 -21.08 -9.56
C VAL A 165 -2.20 -20.15 -10.17
N PHE A 166 -2.09 -18.84 -9.94
CA PHE A 166 -3.00 -17.85 -10.54
C PHE A 166 -3.01 -17.91 -12.08
N LEU A 167 -1.85 -18.02 -12.71
CA LEU A 167 -1.72 -18.14 -14.15
C LEU A 167 -2.35 -19.45 -14.66
N GLY A 168 -2.04 -20.58 -14.01
CA GLY A 168 -2.62 -21.89 -14.34
C GLY A 168 -4.14 -21.90 -14.20
N THR A 169 -4.67 -21.27 -13.14
CA THR A 169 -6.11 -21.07 -12.97
C THR A 169 -6.69 -20.22 -14.11
N THR A 170 -6.04 -19.13 -14.49
CA THR A 170 -6.52 -18.25 -15.57
C THR A 170 -6.57 -18.99 -16.91
N VAL A 171 -5.52 -19.76 -17.22
CA VAL A 171 -5.47 -20.60 -18.44
C VAL A 171 -6.56 -21.67 -18.42
N LEU A 172 -6.75 -22.35 -17.28
CA LEU A 172 -7.79 -23.37 -17.13
C LEU A 172 -9.20 -22.77 -17.29
N LEU A 173 -9.46 -21.61 -16.67
CA LEU A 173 -10.73 -20.90 -16.81
C LEU A 173 -11.00 -20.53 -18.27
N ASN A 174 -9.99 -20.01 -18.98
CA ASN A 174 -10.11 -19.68 -20.40
C ASN A 174 -10.37 -20.92 -21.27
N ALA A 175 -9.70 -22.04 -21.00
CA ALA A 175 -9.89 -23.29 -21.74
C ALA A 175 -11.28 -23.92 -21.54
N ILE A 176 -11.92 -23.66 -20.40
CA ILE A 176 -13.27 -24.16 -20.09
C ILE A 176 -14.34 -23.21 -20.63
N ASP A 177 -14.02 -21.92 -20.81
CA ASP A 177 -14.96 -20.92 -21.31
C ASP A 177 -15.34 -21.21 -22.76
N ARG A 178 -16.58 -21.66 -22.96
CA ARG A 178 -17.15 -21.89 -24.30
C ARG A 178 -18.04 -20.69 -24.65
N PRO A 179 -17.65 -19.87 -25.66
CA PRO A 179 -18.42 -18.68 -25.99
C PRO A 179 -19.84 -19.06 -26.44
N GLY A 180 -20.84 -18.55 -25.72
CA GLY A 180 -22.25 -18.55 -26.16
C GLY A 180 -23.25 -19.40 -25.35
N THR A 181 -22.84 -20.15 -24.32
CA THR A 181 -23.76 -21.11 -23.65
C THR A 181 -23.82 -21.04 -22.12
N LEU A 182 -23.09 -20.14 -21.47
CA LEU A 182 -23.03 -20.13 -20.00
C LEU A 182 -24.14 -19.27 -19.38
N PRO A 183 -24.93 -19.80 -18.42
CA PRO A 183 -25.91 -19.01 -17.68
C PRO A 183 -25.24 -17.94 -16.81
N VAL A 184 -25.96 -16.84 -16.55
CA VAL A 184 -25.45 -15.63 -15.87
C VAL A 184 -24.81 -15.93 -14.51
N TRP A 185 -25.38 -16.85 -13.71
CA TRP A 185 -24.83 -17.22 -12.41
C TRP A 185 -23.44 -17.87 -12.51
N GLN A 186 -23.18 -18.62 -13.59
CA GLN A 186 -21.92 -19.30 -13.80
C GLN A 186 -20.83 -18.30 -14.23
N LEU A 187 -21.19 -17.31 -15.04
CA LEU A 187 -20.32 -16.19 -15.39
C LEU A 187 -19.92 -15.38 -14.15
N LEU A 188 -20.86 -15.13 -13.22
CA LEU A 188 -20.58 -14.46 -11.95
C LEU A 188 -19.63 -15.28 -11.07
N LEU A 189 -19.82 -16.60 -10.98
CA LEU A 189 -18.90 -17.48 -10.25
C LEU A 189 -17.51 -17.49 -10.86
N TYR A 190 -17.37 -17.60 -12.18
CA TYR A 190 -16.06 -17.58 -12.85
C TYR A 190 -15.30 -16.27 -12.59
N ARG A 191 -15.99 -15.13 -12.70
CA ARG A 191 -15.42 -13.81 -12.44
C ARG A 191 -15.06 -13.64 -10.96
N GLY A 192 -15.96 -14.02 -10.06
CA GLY A 192 -15.72 -14.00 -8.62
C GLY A 192 -14.53 -14.87 -8.21
N PHE A 193 -14.43 -16.07 -8.78
CA PHE A 193 -13.30 -16.97 -8.54
C PHE A 193 -11.99 -16.38 -9.07
N PHE A 194 -11.99 -15.79 -10.26
CA PHE A 194 -10.82 -15.11 -10.82
C PHE A 194 -10.32 -13.97 -9.91
N PHE A 195 -11.20 -13.06 -9.50
CA PHE A 195 -10.82 -11.96 -8.60
C PHE A 195 -10.42 -12.45 -7.21
N GLY A 196 -11.14 -13.45 -6.68
CA GLY A 196 -10.81 -14.09 -5.42
C GLY A 196 -9.41 -14.69 -5.44
N MET A 197 -9.05 -15.39 -6.51
CA MET A 197 -7.72 -15.98 -6.69
C MET A 197 -6.64 -14.91 -6.88
N LEU A 198 -6.92 -13.84 -7.63
CA LEU A 198 -6.00 -12.70 -7.78
C LEU A 198 -5.69 -12.05 -6.44
N ILE A 199 -6.73 -11.74 -5.64
CA ILE A 199 -6.60 -11.12 -4.32
C ILE A 199 -5.87 -12.07 -3.36
N ALA A 200 -6.25 -13.35 -3.34
CA ALA A 200 -5.60 -14.35 -2.51
C ALA A 200 -4.10 -14.50 -2.87
N ALA A 201 -3.77 -14.59 -4.16
CA ALA A 201 -2.39 -14.66 -4.62
C ALA A 201 -1.58 -13.42 -4.21
N ALA A 202 -2.17 -12.23 -4.33
CA ALA A 202 -1.52 -10.99 -3.91
C ALA A 202 -1.28 -10.93 -2.39
N ILE A 203 -2.27 -11.30 -1.57
CA ILE A 203 -2.15 -11.33 -0.10
C ILE A 203 -1.10 -12.35 0.34
N VAL A 204 -1.15 -13.57 -0.19
CA VAL A 204 -0.20 -14.64 0.14
C VAL A 204 1.22 -14.26 -0.30
N SER A 205 1.38 -13.66 -1.48
CA SER A 205 2.67 -13.19 -1.98
C SER A 205 3.23 -12.06 -1.12
N ALA A 206 2.45 -11.02 -0.85
CA ALA A 206 2.91 -9.89 -0.04
C ALA A 206 3.20 -10.32 1.41
N GLY A 207 2.29 -11.12 2.00
CA GLY A 207 2.41 -11.62 3.36
C GLY A 207 3.64 -12.50 3.55
N SER A 208 3.94 -13.40 2.61
CA SER A 208 5.12 -14.27 2.68
C SER A 208 6.43 -13.48 2.61
N VAL A 209 6.54 -12.49 1.72
CA VAL A 209 7.70 -11.58 1.65
C VAL A 209 7.84 -10.77 2.94
N CYS A 210 6.76 -10.17 3.43
CA CYS A 210 6.74 -9.42 4.68
C CYS A 210 7.21 -10.28 5.86
N PHE A 211 6.74 -11.51 5.94
CA PHE A 211 7.09 -12.45 7.00
C PHE A 211 8.55 -12.92 6.90
N ALA A 212 9.04 -13.19 5.69
CA ALA A 212 10.43 -13.53 5.44
C ALA A 212 11.38 -12.40 5.88
N VAL A 213 11.05 -11.16 5.52
CA VAL A 213 11.83 -9.96 5.90
C VAL A 213 11.71 -9.68 7.40
N ALA A 214 10.53 -9.84 8.00
CA ALA A 214 10.32 -9.61 9.43
C ALA A 214 11.15 -10.56 10.30
N ARG A 215 11.26 -11.83 9.89
CA ARG A 215 12.03 -12.87 10.60
C ARG A 215 13.54 -12.86 10.35
N SER A 216 14.00 -12.03 9.41
CA SER A 216 15.40 -12.03 9.00
C SER A 216 16.17 -10.84 9.59
N GLU A 217 17.46 -11.05 9.82
CA GLU A 217 18.40 -10.00 10.21
C GLU A 217 18.84 -9.25 8.95
N VAL A 218 18.13 -8.16 8.63
CA VAL A 218 18.47 -7.30 7.49
C VAL A 218 19.44 -6.22 7.95
N PRO A 219 20.60 -6.06 7.27
CA PRO A 219 21.55 -5.00 7.57
C PRO A 219 20.91 -3.61 7.56
N ALA A 220 21.19 -2.82 8.60
CA ALA A 220 20.69 -1.45 8.76
C ALA A 220 20.94 -0.55 7.54
N ARG A 221 22.07 -0.73 6.85
CA ARG A 221 22.44 0.04 5.66
C ARG A 221 21.45 -0.16 4.51
N LEU A 222 20.96 -1.39 4.31
CA LEU A 222 19.99 -1.69 3.26
C LEU A 222 18.63 -1.08 3.57
N LEU A 223 18.18 -1.14 4.83
CA LEU A 223 16.94 -0.49 5.25
C LEU A 223 17.00 1.04 5.07
N ARG A 224 18.13 1.67 5.42
CA ARG A 224 18.33 3.11 5.22
C ARG A 224 18.37 3.50 3.74
N PHE A 225 18.94 2.64 2.89
CA PHE A 225 18.99 2.83 1.44
C PHE A 225 17.58 2.74 0.83
N ALA A 226 16.79 1.73 1.23
CA ALA A 226 15.46 1.48 0.70
C ALA A 226 14.46 2.64 0.89
N VAL A 227 14.67 3.52 1.88
CA VAL A 227 13.85 4.73 2.07
C VAL A 227 13.87 5.63 0.83
N LEU A 228 15.01 5.77 0.15
CA LEU A 228 15.13 6.67 -1.01
C LEU A 228 14.24 6.20 -2.18
N PRO A 229 14.33 4.95 -2.65
CA PRO A 229 13.38 4.43 -3.62
C PRO A 229 11.92 4.47 -3.13
N SER A 230 11.66 4.26 -1.83
CA SER A 230 10.29 4.38 -1.29
C SER A 230 9.71 5.79 -1.43
N VAL A 231 10.52 6.86 -1.29
CA VAL A 231 10.06 8.23 -1.58
C VAL A 231 9.59 8.34 -3.03
N LEU A 232 10.40 7.85 -3.97
CA LEU A 232 10.08 7.90 -5.39
C LEU A 232 8.81 7.08 -5.73
N ALA A 233 8.66 5.91 -5.13
CA ALA A 233 7.46 5.07 -5.29
C ALA A 233 6.21 5.79 -4.77
N THR A 234 6.26 6.38 -3.57
CA THR A 234 5.13 7.11 -2.98
C THR A 234 4.77 8.36 -3.78
N LEU A 235 5.75 9.13 -4.25
CA LEU A 235 5.49 10.27 -5.15
C LEU A 235 4.84 9.83 -6.46
N SER A 236 5.28 8.70 -7.02
CA SER A 236 4.67 8.12 -8.21
C SER A 236 3.22 7.69 -7.95
N MET A 237 2.92 7.08 -6.79
CA MET A 237 1.54 6.75 -6.42
C MET A 237 0.63 7.98 -6.33
N VAL A 238 1.12 9.09 -5.75
CA VAL A 238 0.39 10.37 -5.70
C VAL A 238 0.12 10.90 -7.11
N LEU A 239 1.13 10.89 -7.98
CA LEU A 239 1.00 11.33 -9.38
C LEU A 239 -0.03 10.48 -10.14
N ILE A 240 0.06 9.16 -10.01
CA ILE A 240 -0.89 8.23 -10.64
C ILE A 240 -2.31 8.49 -10.13
N LEU A 241 -2.51 8.67 -8.81
CA LEU A 241 -3.81 8.99 -8.25
C LEU A 241 -4.39 10.29 -8.84
N ALA A 242 -3.59 11.36 -8.90
CA ALA A 242 -4.01 12.62 -9.50
C ALA A 242 -4.35 12.47 -10.99
N ALA A 243 -3.55 11.69 -11.73
CA ALA A 243 -3.80 11.39 -13.14
C ALA A 243 -5.08 10.55 -13.33
N THR A 244 -5.36 9.56 -12.48
CA THR A 244 -6.59 8.76 -12.52
C THR A 244 -7.84 9.60 -12.22
N ILE A 245 -7.74 10.55 -11.28
CA ILE A 245 -8.83 11.51 -11.01
C ILE A 245 -9.06 12.40 -12.23
N THR A 246 -7.98 12.98 -12.77
CA THR A 246 -8.03 13.86 -13.95
C THR A 246 -8.58 13.12 -15.17
N TRP A 247 -8.20 11.86 -15.37
CA TRP A 247 -8.72 11.00 -16.42
C TRP A 247 -10.24 10.83 -16.31
N GLY A 248 -10.76 10.53 -15.12
CA GLY A 248 -12.20 10.32 -14.94
C GLY A 248 -13.02 11.60 -15.10
N LEU A 249 -12.50 12.74 -14.62
CA LEU A 249 -13.11 14.04 -14.85
C LEU A 249 -13.07 14.44 -16.33
N GLY A 250 -11.94 14.22 -17.00
CA GLY A 250 -11.82 14.46 -18.44
C GLY A 250 -12.75 13.58 -19.26
N LEU A 251 -12.95 12.32 -18.85
CA LEU A 251 -13.89 11.41 -19.49
C LEU A 251 -15.35 11.87 -19.31
N ARG A 252 -15.71 12.37 -18.12
CA ARG A 252 -17.03 12.94 -17.86
C ARG A 252 -17.34 14.11 -18.80
N ASP A 253 -16.37 14.96 -19.07
CA ASP A 253 -16.56 16.16 -19.89
C ASP A 253 -16.46 15.87 -21.40
N GLY A 254 -15.51 15.03 -21.82
CA GLY A 254 -15.24 14.74 -23.23
C GLY A 254 -16.12 13.64 -23.83
N ALA A 255 -16.47 12.62 -23.04
CA ALA A 255 -17.26 11.47 -23.48
C ALA A 255 -18.27 11.04 -22.40
N PRO A 256 -19.27 11.89 -22.07
CA PRO A 256 -20.23 11.63 -21.00
C PRO A 256 -20.98 10.31 -21.18
N GLN A 257 -21.18 9.86 -22.42
CA GLN A 257 -21.80 8.57 -22.74
C GLN A 257 -20.97 7.36 -22.24
N LEU A 258 -19.64 7.42 -22.32
CA LEU A 258 -18.77 6.36 -21.80
C LEU A 258 -18.70 6.41 -20.28
N PHE A 259 -18.68 7.62 -19.72
CA PHE A 259 -18.66 7.83 -18.29
C PHE A 259 -19.95 7.32 -17.62
N ALA A 260 -21.13 7.62 -18.19
CA ALA A 260 -22.42 7.15 -17.68
C ALA A 260 -22.76 5.70 -18.06
N GLY A 261 -21.89 5.05 -18.85
CA GLY A 261 -22.09 3.69 -19.34
C GLY A 261 -21.81 2.58 -18.33
N ASN A 262 -21.93 1.34 -18.80
CA ASN A 262 -21.66 0.12 -18.05
C ASN A 262 -20.39 -0.58 -18.54
N ALA A 263 -19.37 0.20 -18.90
CA ALA A 263 -18.08 -0.29 -19.38
C ALA A 263 -17.06 -0.45 -18.23
N GLY A 264 -17.52 -0.43 -16.99
CA GLY A 264 -16.71 -0.77 -15.81
C GLY A 264 -16.30 -2.24 -15.81
N ILE A 265 -15.58 -2.65 -14.75
CA ILE A 265 -15.07 -4.02 -14.64
C ILE A 265 -16.25 -4.97 -14.73
N VAL A 266 -16.17 -5.96 -15.63
CA VAL A 266 -17.19 -7.02 -15.74
C VAL A 266 -18.56 -6.51 -16.22
N GLY A 267 -18.63 -5.31 -16.81
CA GLY A 267 -19.87 -4.71 -17.30
C GLY A 267 -20.64 -3.93 -16.22
N THR A 268 -19.95 -3.52 -15.15
CA THR A 268 -20.52 -2.68 -14.09
C THR A 268 -20.51 -1.20 -14.51
N SER A 269 -21.17 -0.34 -13.72
CA SER A 269 -21.13 1.11 -13.96
C SER A 269 -19.68 1.62 -14.03
N THR A 270 -19.35 2.35 -15.10
CA THR A 270 -18.03 2.98 -15.27
C THR A 270 -17.74 3.92 -14.11
N ILE A 271 -18.71 4.77 -13.73
CA ILE A 271 -18.58 5.71 -12.59
C ILE A 271 -18.29 4.96 -11.29
N GLY A 272 -19.09 3.92 -11.00
CA GLY A 272 -18.94 3.15 -9.76
C GLY A 272 -17.58 2.46 -9.68
N THR A 273 -17.13 1.88 -10.79
CA THR A 273 -15.81 1.25 -10.90
C THR A 273 -14.68 2.25 -10.71
N TRP A 274 -14.73 3.38 -11.43
CA TRP A 274 -13.73 4.44 -11.35
C TRP A 274 -13.63 5.03 -9.94
N LEU A 275 -14.76 5.34 -9.29
CA LEU A 275 -14.78 5.80 -7.91
C LEU A 275 -14.18 4.77 -6.95
N GLY A 276 -14.52 3.49 -7.11
CA GLY A 276 -13.94 2.41 -6.31
C GLY A 276 -12.41 2.33 -6.46
N ILE A 277 -11.90 2.46 -7.68
CA ILE A 277 -10.45 2.52 -7.97
C ILE A 277 -9.80 3.73 -7.31
N VAL A 278 -10.38 4.93 -7.46
CA VAL A 278 -9.86 6.16 -6.86
C VAL A 278 -9.80 6.06 -5.35
N ILE A 279 -10.86 5.55 -4.70
CA ILE A 279 -10.88 5.35 -3.24
C ILE A 279 -9.80 4.35 -2.82
N ALA A 280 -9.68 3.21 -3.49
CA ALA A 280 -8.66 2.21 -3.19
C ALA A 280 -7.23 2.77 -3.35
N MET A 281 -6.97 3.50 -4.45
CA MET A 281 -5.70 4.18 -4.68
C MET A 281 -5.41 5.26 -3.64
N ALA A 282 -6.42 6.05 -3.24
CA ALA A 282 -6.29 7.10 -2.24
C ALA A 282 -5.93 6.52 -0.87
N VAL A 283 -6.64 5.47 -0.43
CA VAL A 283 -6.34 4.78 0.83
C VAL A 283 -4.93 4.18 0.81
N ALA A 284 -4.56 3.47 -0.26
CA ALA A 284 -3.23 2.89 -0.39
C ALA A 284 -2.13 3.97 -0.39
N THR A 285 -2.34 5.08 -1.11
CA THR A 285 -1.40 6.20 -1.16
C THR A 285 -1.26 6.87 0.20
N LEU A 286 -2.38 7.11 0.91
CA LEU A 286 -2.36 7.67 2.26
C LEU A 286 -1.56 6.78 3.22
N LEU A 287 -1.80 5.47 3.20
CA LEU A 287 -1.05 4.52 4.02
C LEU A 287 0.45 4.53 3.69
N ALA A 288 0.81 4.62 2.40
CA ALA A 288 2.20 4.72 1.96
C ALA A 288 2.84 6.04 2.43
N VAL A 289 2.15 7.17 2.33
CA VAL A 289 2.63 8.48 2.81
C VAL A 289 2.86 8.46 4.32
N LEU A 290 1.89 7.98 5.11
CA LEU A 290 2.02 7.89 6.57
C LEU A 290 3.19 6.99 6.97
N ALA A 291 3.35 5.84 6.31
CA ALA A 291 4.47 4.95 6.54
C ALA A 291 5.81 5.57 6.10
N LEU A 292 5.84 6.33 5.01
CA LEU A 292 7.04 7.03 4.56
C LEU A 292 7.47 8.13 5.54
N LEU A 293 6.53 8.92 6.06
CA LEU A 293 6.82 9.93 7.09
C LEU A 293 7.43 9.30 8.34
N ARG A 294 6.88 8.16 8.80
CA ARG A 294 7.47 7.35 9.88
C ARG A 294 8.87 6.83 9.57
N ALA A 295 9.11 6.38 8.34
CA ALA A 295 10.42 5.90 7.91
C ALA A 295 11.45 7.04 7.86
N LEU A 296 11.06 8.23 7.39
CA LEU A 296 11.91 9.41 7.34
C LEU A 296 12.24 9.93 8.75
N SER A 297 11.27 10.00 9.65
CA SER A 297 11.52 10.42 11.04
C SER A 297 12.44 9.45 11.77
N ALA A 298 12.25 8.14 11.61
CA ALA A 298 13.14 7.13 12.15
C ALA A 298 14.57 7.22 11.54
N ARG A 299 14.68 7.46 10.23
CA ARG A 299 15.98 7.62 9.55
C ARG A 299 16.72 8.86 10.01
N ALA A 300 16.03 9.97 10.26
CA ALA A 300 16.61 11.20 10.77
C ALA A 300 17.17 10.99 12.19
N ALA A 301 16.38 10.40 13.10
CA ALA A 301 16.81 10.07 14.46
C ALA A 301 18.02 9.12 14.50
N LEU A 302 18.08 8.17 13.56
CA LEU A 302 19.22 7.26 13.42
C LEU A 302 20.49 7.94 12.92
N ARG A 303 20.39 9.05 12.17
CA ARG A 303 21.57 9.83 11.74
C ARG A 303 22.14 10.62 12.90
N THR A 304 21.28 11.28 13.68
CA THR A 304 21.70 12.08 14.84
C THR A 304 22.32 11.25 15.95
N ALA A 305 21.91 9.99 16.11
CA ALA A 305 22.46 9.10 17.14
C ALA A 305 23.83 8.47 16.77
N THR A 306 24.27 8.61 15.51
CA THR A 306 25.54 8.05 15.00
C THR A 306 26.55 9.12 14.58
N ALA A 307 26.16 10.39 14.66
CA ALA A 307 27.02 11.54 14.41
C ALA A 307 27.66 11.98 15.73
#